data_AF-F6FR83-F1
#
_entry.id   AF-F6FR83-F1
#
_cell.length_a   1.000
_cell.length_b   1.000
_cell.length_c   1.000
_cell.angle_alpha   90.00
_cell.angle_beta   90.00
_cell.angle_gamma   90.00
#
_symmetry.space_group_name_H-M   'P 1'
#
loop_
_entity.id
_entity.type
_entity.pdbx_description
1 polymer ?
#
loop_
_entity_poly.entity_id
_entity_poly.type
_entity_poly.pdbx_seq_one_letter_code
_entity_poly.pdbx_strand_id
1 'polypeptide(L)' 'MVHAVSFPSGYDAAVMAGDLDGDGVLGSAEEVWAAIDAGYAVDGGVVASFICPVIPFPRG' A
#
# COMPACT_ATOMS: atom_id res chain seq x y z
N MET A 1 7.31 -6.06 3.11
CA MET A 1 7.05 -5.55 4.47
C MET A 1 5.67 -4.91 4.47
N VAL A 2 4.99 -4.81 5.60
CA VAL A 2 3.68 -4.16 5.72
C VAL A 2 3.87 -2.80 6.36
N HIS A 3 3.35 -1.77 5.72
CA HIS A 3 3.38 -0.39 6.21
C HIS A 3 2.00 -0.01 6.74
N ALA A 4 1.95 0.69 7.86
CA ALA A 4 0.72 1.35 8.27
C ALA A 4 0.52 2.59 7.42
N VAL A 5 -0.66 2.78 6.84
CA VAL A 5 -1.01 3.99 6.09
C VAL A 5 -2.19 4.65 6.79
N SER A 6 -2.14 5.97 6.93
CA SER A 6 -3.23 6.78 7.50
C SER A 6 -3.73 7.81 6.50
N PHE A 7 -5.03 8.10 6.56
CA PHE A 7 -5.73 9.01 5.65
C PHE A 7 -6.31 10.18 6.46
N PRO A 8 -5.50 11.18 6.83
CA PRO A 8 -5.93 12.26 7.72
C PRO A 8 -7.06 13.12 7.13
N SER A 9 -7.15 13.18 5.80
CA SER A 9 -8.21 13.86 5.06
C SER A 9 -9.39 12.94 4.70
N GLY A 10 -9.40 11.70 5.18
CA GLY A 10 -10.38 10.65 4.83
C GLY A 10 -9.96 9.81 3.63
N TYR A 11 -10.47 8.57 3.57
CA TYR A 11 -10.12 7.62 2.50
C TYR A 11 -10.59 8.10 1.13
N ASP A 12 -11.80 8.65 1.02
CA ASP A 12 -12.34 9.16 -0.26
C ASP A 12 -11.46 10.25 -0.87
N ALA A 13 -10.89 11.14 -0.04
CA ALA A 13 -9.97 12.17 -0.52
C ALA A 13 -8.65 11.58 -1.02
N ALA A 14 -8.16 10.51 -0.41
CA ALA A 14 -6.98 9.79 -0.85
C ALA A 14 -7.23 9.02 -2.16
N VAL A 15 -8.40 8.39 -2.32
CA VAL A 15 -8.85 7.78 -3.59
C VAL A 15 -8.91 8.84 -4.68
N MET A 16 -9.56 9.99 -4.45
CA MET A 16 -9.61 11.07 -5.44
C MET A 16 -8.23 11.58 -5.89
N ALA A 17 -7.21 11.48 -5.03
CA ALA A 17 -5.86 11.94 -5.32
C ALA A 17 -4.96 10.84 -5.92
N GLY A 18 -5.25 9.58 -5.64
CA GLY A 18 -4.35 8.46 -5.91
C GLY A 18 -4.92 7.36 -6.80
N ASP A 19 -6.21 7.32 -7.09
CA ASP A 19 -6.86 6.35 -7.98
C ASP A 19 -6.42 6.61 -9.44
N LEU A 20 -5.49 5.79 -9.94
CA LEU A 20 -4.84 6.00 -11.24
C LEU A 20 -5.59 5.31 -12.37
N ASP A 21 -6.39 4.29 -12.07
CA ASP A 21 -7.14 3.53 -13.06
C ASP A 21 -8.66 3.76 -13.02
N GLY A 22 -9.14 4.49 -12.01
CA GLY A 22 -10.52 4.95 -11.87
C GLY A 22 -11.46 3.89 -11.30
N ASP A 23 -10.96 2.89 -10.59
CA ASP A 23 -11.76 1.80 -10.01
C ASP A 23 -12.40 2.15 -8.65
N GLY A 24 -12.07 3.32 -8.10
CA GLY A 24 -12.63 3.85 -6.86
C GLY A 24 -11.97 3.31 -5.60
N VAL A 25 -10.83 2.62 -5.69
CA VAL A 25 -10.04 2.19 -4.54
C VAL A 25 -8.55 2.49 -4.72
N LEU A 26 -7.77 2.35 -3.64
CA LEU A 26 -6.31 2.29 -3.72
C LEU A 26 -5.92 0.80 -3.67
N GLY A 27 -5.87 0.18 -4.84
CA GLY A 27 -5.68 -1.27 -5.00
C GLY A 27 -4.23 -1.69 -5.25
N SER A 28 -3.38 -0.74 -5.64
CA SER A 28 -1.98 -0.97 -6.00
C SER A 28 -1.02 -0.15 -5.12
N ALA A 29 0.26 -0.53 -5.14
CA ALA A 29 1.29 0.22 -4.42
C ALA A 29 1.47 1.61 -5.04
N GLU A 30 1.36 1.70 -6.36
CA GLU A 30 1.49 2.90 -7.16
C GLU A 30 0.44 3.95 -6.78
N GLU A 31 -0.81 3.55 -6.59
CA GLU A 31 -1.91 4.44 -6.18
C GLU A 31 -1.76 4.93 -4.74
N VAL A 32 -1.31 4.04 -3.84
CA VAL A 32 -0.98 4.44 -2.46
C VAL A 32 0.15 5.46 -2.45
N TRP A 33 1.20 5.26 -3.26
CA TRP A 33 2.28 6.24 -3.40
C TRP A 33 1.81 7.55 -4.00
N ALA A 34 0.93 7.54 -5.00
CA ALA A 34 0.34 8.75 -5.56
C ALA A 34 -0.43 9.55 -4.51
N ALA A 35 -1.24 8.88 -3.66
CA ALA A 35 -1.93 9.53 -2.56
C ALA A 35 -0.99 10.10 -1.49
N ILE A 36 0.15 9.44 -1.23
CA ILE A 36 1.19 9.94 -0.30
C ILE A 36 1.88 11.18 -0.88
N ASP A 37 2.31 11.12 -2.14
CA ASP A 37 2.99 12.24 -2.82
C ASP A 37 2.08 13.48 -2.95
N ALA A 38 0.77 13.25 -3.11
CA ALA A 38 -0.24 14.31 -3.11
C ALA A 38 -0.57 14.84 -1.70
N GLY A 39 -0.05 14.22 -0.63
CA GLY A 39 -0.25 14.63 0.76
C GLY A 39 -1.58 14.21 1.38
N TYR A 40 -2.32 13.29 0.75
CA TYR A 40 -3.61 12.79 1.23
C TYR A 40 -3.50 11.47 2.01
N ALA A 41 -2.34 10.81 1.93
CA ALA A 41 -1.99 9.65 2.75
C ALA A 41 -0.63 9.86 3.44
N VAL A 42 -0.42 9.18 4.56
CA VAL A 42 0.82 9.24 5.34
C VAL A 42 1.30 7.82 5.62
N ASP A 43 2.55 7.51 5.25
CA ASP A 43 3.24 6.29 5.65
C ASP A 43 3.65 6.40 7.13
N GLY A 44 3.06 5.55 7.97
CA GLY A 44 3.39 5.38 9.39
C GLY A 44 4.56 4.43 9.64
N GLY A 45 5.19 3.91 8.59
CA GLY A 45 6.32 3.00 8.64
C GLY A 45 5.92 1.53 8.74
N VAL A 46 6.94 0.67 8.80
CA VAL A 46 6.78 -0.79 8.82
C VAL A 46 6.19 -1.25 10.16
N VAL A 47 5.05 -1.94 10.09
CA VAL A 47 4.38 -2.55 11.25
C VAL A 47 4.52 -4.08 11.30
N ALA A 48 4.80 -4.72 10.16
CA ALA A 48 5.05 -6.15 10.11
C ALA A 48 5.97 -6.52 8.94
N SER A 49 6.59 -7.70 9.02
CA SER A 49 7.33 -8.28 7.91
C SER A 49 7.03 -9.77 7.81
N PHE A 50 6.92 -10.25 6.57
CA PHE A 50 6.77 -11.67 6.28
C PHE A 50 8.04 -12.13 5.57
N ILE A 51 8.55 -13.26 6.02
CA ILE A 51 9.64 -13.97 5.34
C ILE A 51 8.98 -15.06 4.50
N CYS A 52 9.33 -15.14 3.22
CA CYS A 52 8.99 -16.28 2.38
C CYS A 52 10.20 -17.24 2.41
N PRO A 53 10.25 -18.21 3.34
CA PRO A 53 11.38 -19.11 3.41
C PRO A 53 11.43 -19.97 2.15
N VAL A 54 12.62 -20.13 1.58
CA VAL A 54 12.84 -21.13 0.53
C VAL A 54 12.73 -22.51 1.18
N ILE A 55 11.72 -23.29 0.80
CA ILE A 55 11.58 -24.69 1.21
C ILE A 55 12.15 -25.57 0.09
N PRO A 56 13.29 -26.26 0.30
CA PRO A 56 13.85 -27.15 -0.70
C PRO A 56 12.90 -28.32 -0.98
N PHE A 57 12.67 -28.62 -2.25
CA PHE A 57 11.95 -29.83 -2.64
C PHE A 57 12.91 -31.04 -2.60
N PRO A 58 12.55 -32.15 -1.93
CA PRO A 58 13.39 -33.35 -1.91
C PRO A 58 13.62 -33.90 -3.31
N ARG A 59 14.87 -34.16 -3.69
CA ARG A 59 15.19 -34.98 -4.87
C ARG A 59 15.09 -36.43 -4.43
N GLY A 60 14.07 -37.13 -4.90
CA GLY A 60 13.95 -38.59 -4.77
C GLY A 60 14.98 -39.32 -5.62
#